data_AF-A0A371EBP9-F1
#
_entry.id   AF-A0A371EBP9-F1
#
_cell.length_a   1.000
_cell.length_b   1.000
_cell.length_c   1.000
_cell.angle_alpha   90.00
_cell.angle_beta   90.00
_cell.angle_gamma   90.00
#
_symmetry.space_group_name_H-M   'P 1'
#
loop_
_entity.id
_entity.type
_entity.pdbx_description
1 polymer ?
#
loop_
_entity_poly.entity_id
_entity_poly.type
_entity_poly.pdbx_seq_one_letter_code
_entity_poly.pdbx_strand_id
1 'polypeptide(L)'
;VVPKKSGMTVTKNQQDELVPMRIQNSWRVCIDYRKLNQATRKDHFPLPFIDQMLEKIAGKSHYCFLDGFSSYMQIHIAPEDQHKTTFTCPFGTFAYTRMPFGLCNAPSTFQRCMMSIFSDLL
;
A
#
# COMPACT_ATOMS: atom_id res chain seq x y z
N VAL A 1 6.35 1.78 -15.45
CA VAL A 1 5.88 2.93 -14.62
C VAL A 1 4.38 3.07 -14.77
N VAL A 2 3.67 3.56 -13.75
CA VAL A 2 2.21 3.77 -13.76
C VAL A 2 1.92 5.21 -13.31
N PRO A 3 0.99 5.95 -13.93
CA PRO A 3 0.67 7.31 -13.50
C PRO A 3 0.22 7.36 -12.03
N LYS A 4 0.83 8.25 -11.23
CA LYS A 4 0.34 8.58 -9.89
C LYS A 4 -0.95 9.36 -10.05
N LYS A 5 -2.07 8.74 -9.67
CA LYS A 5 -3.34 9.45 -9.51
C LYS A 5 -3.20 10.38 -8.29
N SER A 6 -3.31 11.68 -8.49
CA SER A 6 -3.22 12.70 -7.44
C SER A 6 -4.42 13.64 -7.55
N GLY A 7 -5.28 13.65 -6.53
CA GLY A 7 -6.44 14.55 -6.46
C GLY A 7 -7.46 14.35 -7.59
N MET A 8 -8.64 14.91 -7.38
CA MET A 8 -9.67 15.04 -8.40
C MET A 8 -10.04 16.52 -8.45
N THR A 9 -10.00 17.11 -9.64
CA THR A 9 -10.38 18.50 -9.85
C THR A 9 -11.60 18.53 -10.73
N VAL A 10 -12.62 19.25 -10.31
CA VAL A 10 -13.84 19.41 -11.10
C VAL A 10 -13.59 20.54 -12.10
N THR A 11 -13.73 20.23 -13.38
CA THR A 11 -13.57 21.20 -14.49
C THR A 11 -14.83 21.20 -15.34
N LYS A 12 -15.22 22.36 -15.85
CA LYS A 12 -16.38 22.49 -16.75
C LYS A 12 -15.98 21.98 -18.14
N ASN A 13 -16.81 21.11 -18.72
CA ASN A 13 -16.64 20.67 -20.11
C ASN A 13 -17.15 21.75 -21.09
N GLN A 14 -17.10 21.47 -22.39
CA GLN A 14 -17.56 22.40 -23.43
C GLN A 14 -19.08 22.62 -23.40
N GLN A 15 -19.84 21.74 -22.74
CA GLN A 15 -21.27 21.87 -22.48
C GLN A 15 -21.57 22.49 -21.09
N ASP A 16 -20.56 23.07 -20.44
CA ASP A 16 -20.64 23.70 -19.11
C ASP A 16 -21.01 22.75 -17.95
N GLU A 17 -20.93 21.44 -18.17
CA GLU A 17 -21.14 20.42 -17.15
C GLU A 17 -19.87 20.20 -16.32
N LEU A 18 -20.05 20.00 -15.02
CA LEU A 18 -18.97 19.74 -14.07
C LEU A 18 -18.48 18.30 -14.20
N VAL A 19 -17.34 18.11 -14.88
CA VAL A 19 -16.73 16.79 -15.06
C VAL A 19 -15.55 16.65 -14.09
N PRO A 20 -15.49 15.55 -13.31
CA PRO A 20 -14.34 15.26 -12.48
C PRO A 20 -13.15 14.82 -13.34
N MET A 21 -12.12 15.66 -13.39
CA MET A 21 -10.87 15.38 -14.10
C MET A 21 -9.77 14.96 -13.12
N ARG A 22 -9.03 13.90 -13.47
CA ARG A 22 -7.90 13.42 -12.66
C ARG A 22 -6.63 14.11 -13.11
N ILE A 23 -5.94 14.76 -12.19
CA ILE A 23 -4.64 15.36 -12.48
C ILE A 23 -3.56 14.27 -12.36
N GLN A 24 -2.75 14.10 -13.42
CA GLN A 24 -1.58 13.21 -13.42
C GLN A 24 -0.32 14.03 -13.08
N ASN A 25 -0.03 14.21 -11.79
CA ASN A 25 1.10 15.03 -11.35
C ASN A 25 2.45 14.31 -11.30
N SER A 26 2.50 12.97 -11.38
CA SER A 26 3.78 12.22 -11.34
C SER A 26 3.63 10.77 -11.80
N TRP A 27 4.77 10.06 -11.92
CA TRP A 27 4.84 8.64 -12.25
C TRP A 27 5.20 7.81 -11.01
N ARG A 28 4.68 6.58 -10.94
CA ARG A 28 5.04 5.56 -9.94
C ARG A 28 5.86 4.47 -10.62
N VAL A 29 6.92 4.02 -9.97
CA VAL A 29 7.61 2.79 -10.36
C VAL A 29 6.71 1.61 -9.97
N CYS A 30 6.44 0.73 -10.93
CA CYS A 30 5.69 -0.49 -10.71
C CYS A 30 6.49 -1.64 -11.30
N ILE A 31 6.95 -2.52 -10.41
CA ILE A 31 7.69 -3.72 -10.77
C ILE A 31 6.70 -4.87 -10.89
N ASP A 32 6.84 -5.66 -11.94
CA ASP A 32 5.97 -6.81 -12.18
C ASP A 32 6.42 -8.03 -11.38
N TYR A 33 5.86 -8.20 -10.18
CA TYR A 33 6.10 -9.35 -9.32
C TYR A 33 5.12 -10.51 -9.54
N ARG A 34 4.34 -10.56 -10.63
CA ARG A 34 3.32 -11.62 -10.83
C ARG A 34 3.91 -13.04 -10.72
N LYS A 35 5.05 -13.29 -11.36
CA LYS A 35 5.74 -14.59 -11.29
C LYS A 35 6.26 -14.90 -9.88
N LEU A 36 6.88 -13.91 -9.24
CA LEU A 36 7.35 -14.03 -7.85
C LEU A 36 6.19 -14.36 -6.89
N ASN A 37 5.06 -13.69 -7.05
CA ASN A 37 3.88 -13.88 -6.22
C ASN A 37 3.23 -15.25 -6.42
N GLN A 38 3.34 -15.85 -7.61
CA GLN A 38 2.88 -17.23 -7.84
C GLN A 38 3.77 -18.26 -7.15
N ALA A 39 5.09 -18.02 -7.09
CA ALA A 39 6.04 -18.90 -6.42
C ALA A 39 6.10 -18.70 -4.89
N THR A 40 5.59 -17.57 -4.39
CA THR A 40 5.60 -17.22 -2.97
C THR A 40 4.43 -17.88 -2.25
N ARG A 41 4.69 -18.51 -1.09
CA ARG A 41 3.63 -19.00 -0.21
C ARG A 41 2.80 -17.82 0.33
N LYS A 42 1.50 -17.84 0.08
CA LYS A 42 0.58 -16.78 0.54
C LYS A 42 0.41 -16.84 2.07
N ASP A 43 0.57 -15.71 2.73
CA ASP A 43 0.31 -15.56 4.16
C ASP A 43 -1.18 -15.25 4.39
N HIS A 44 -1.91 -16.21 4.94
CA HIS A 44 -3.31 -16.08 5.32
C HIS A 44 -3.42 -15.45 6.72
N PHE A 45 -3.00 -14.19 6.84
CA PHE A 45 -3.16 -13.45 8.08
C PHE A 45 -4.63 -13.08 8.31
N PRO A 46 -5.23 -13.41 9.47
CA PRO A 46 -6.62 -13.09 9.74
C PRO A 46 -6.79 -11.58 9.92
N LEU A 47 -7.59 -10.97 9.05
CA LEU A 47 -8.05 -9.60 9.26
C LEU A 47 -9.18 -9.60 10.30
N PRO A 48 -9.19 -8.64 11.25
CA PRO A 48 -10.31 -8.52 12.18
C PRO A 48 -11.60 -8.21 11.42
N PHE A 49 -12.72 -8.72 11.92
CA PHE A 49 -14.02 -8.38 11.37
C PHE A 49 -14.32 -6.90 11.58
N ILE A 50 -14.89 -6.25 10.56
CA ILE A 50 -15.20 -4.82 10.60
C ILE A 50 -16.15 -4.52 11.76
N ASP A 51 -17.16 -5.37 11.99
CA ASP A 51 -18.13 -5.18 13.07
C ASP A 51 -17.47 -5.16 14.45
N GLN A 52 -16.51 -6.06 14.71
CA GLN A 52 -15.74 -6.08 15.95
C GLN A 52 -14.92 -4.81 16.15
N MET A 53 -14.38 -4.25 15.06
CA MET A 53 -13.65 -2.97 15.12
C MET A 53 -14.60 -1.79 15.37
N LEU A 54 -15.77 -1.79 14.73
CA LEU A 54 -16.78 -0.74 14.91
C LEU A 54 -17.33 -0.75 16.35
N GLU A 55 -17.60 -1.91 16.93
CA GLU A 55 -18.05 -2.03 18.32
C GLU A 55 -17.02 -1.46 19.31
N LYS A 56 -15.72 -1.71 19.11
CA LYS A 56 -14.64 -1.14 19.95
C LYS A 56 -14.56 0.40 19.87
N ILE A 57 -14.89 0.94 18.70
CA ILE A 57 -14.78 2.37 18.40
C ILE A 57 -16.09 3.11 18.73
N ALA A 58 -17.20 2.41 18.89
CA ALA A 58 -18.50 2.99 19.18
C ALA A 58 -18.51 3.79 20.49
N GLY A 59 -19.28 4.89 20.51
CA GLY A 59 -19.49 5.71 21.71
C GLY A 59 -18.33 6.65 22.08
N LYS A 60 -17.29 6.76 21.25
CA LYS A 60 -16.25 7.79 21.43
C LYS A 60 -16.73 9.14 20.89
N SER A 61 -16.35 10.23 21.57
CA SER A 61 -16.75 11.60 21.20
C SER A 61 -15.94 12.16 20.04
N HIS A 62 -14.74 11.66 19.79
CA HIS A 62 -13.82 12.14 18.76
C HIS A 62 -13.12 10.97 18.07
N TYR A 63 -12.87 11.11 16.77
CA TYR A 63 -12.18 10.13 15.94
C TYR A 63 -10.99 10.78 15.22
N CYS A 64 -9.87 10.07 15.15
CA CYS A 64 -8.68 10.48 14.42
C CYS A 64 -8.33 9.41 13.39
N PHE A 65 -8.09 9.81 12.14
CA PHE A 65 -7.66 8.93 11.06
C PHE A 65 -6.19 9.21 10.75
N LEU A 66 -5.36 8.18 10.87
CA LEU A 66 -3.94 8.24 10.57
C LEU A 66 -3.67 7.50 9.26
N ASP A 67 -3.04 8.17 8.29
CA ASP A 67 -2.60 7.54 7.06
C ASP A 67 -1.10 7.22 7.12
N GLY A 68 -0.76 5.96 6.84
CA GLY A 68 0.62 5.49 6.79
C GLY A 68 1.26 5.87 5.47
N PHE A 69 1.80 7.10 5.37
CA PHE A 69 2.43 7.56 4.13
C PHE A 69 3.55 6.61 3.67
N SER A 70 3.39 6.04 2.48
CA SER A 70 4.33 5.07 1.89
C SER A 70 4.69 3.93 2.86
N SER A 71 3.72 3.50 3.66
CA SER A 71 3.92 2.60 4.81
C SER A 71 4.68 1.31 4.50
N TYR A 72 4.45 0.71 3.33
CA TYR A 72 5.19 -0.49 2.92
C TYR A 72 6.70 -0.24 2.81
N MET A 73 7.12 0.91 2.28
CA MET A 73 8.54 1.27 2.14
C MET A 73 9.22 1.55 3.49
N GLN A 74 8.48 1.54 4.60
CA GLN A 74 9.04 1.67 5.94
C GLN A 74 9.40 0.31 6.55
N ILE A 75 8.85 -0.80 6.04
CA ILE A 75 9.11 -2.14 6.57
C ILE A 75 10.32 -2.74 5.85
N HIS A 76 11.32 -3.22 6.62
CA HIS A 76 12.47 -3.92 6.06
C HIS A 76 12.10 -5.30 5.52
N ILE A 77 12.71 -5.68 4.41
CA ILE A 77 12.70 -7.06 3.93
C ILE A 77 13.85 -7.80 4.62
N ALA A 78 13.59 -9.04 5.04
CA ALA A 78 14.62 -9.92 5.57
C ALA A 78 15.82 -9.99 4.61
N PRO A 79 17.08 -9.85 5.08
CA PRO A 79 18.25 -9.80 4.21
C PRO A 79 18.34 -10.96 3.21
N GLU A 80 17.96 -12.16 3.64
CA GLU A 80 17.91 -13.37 2.83
C GLU A 80 16.90 -13.31 1.68
N ASP A 81 15.87 -12.48 1.77
CA ASP A 81 14.79 -12.37 0.78
C ASP A 81 14.92 -11.16 -0.15
N GLN A 82 15.85 -10.22 0.13
CA GLN A 82 16.01 -9.00 -0.67
C GLN A 82 16.30 -9.29 -2.14
N HIS A 83 17.13 -10.30 -2.43
CA HIS A 83 17.49 -10.71 -3.79
C HIS A 83 16.27 -11.17 -4.62
N LYS A 84 15.17 -11.59 -3.98
CA LYS A 84 13.93 -12.00 -4.66
C LYS A 84 13.17 -10.79 -5.21
N THR A 85 13.42 -9.60 -4.67
CA THR A 85 12.83 -8.33 -5.12
C THR A 85 13.69 -7.58 -6.13
N THR A 86 14.68 -8.27 -6.69
CA THR A 86 15.55 -7.71 -7.73
C THR A 86 14.74 -7.34 -8.96
N PHE A 87 15.02 -6.15 -9.51
CA PHE A 87 14.49 -5.69 -10.78
C PHE A 87 15.60 -5.08 -11.63
N THR A 88 15.44 -5.21 -12.95
CA THR A 88 16.37 -4.64 -13.93
C THR A 88 15.72 -3.43 -14.59
N CYS A 89 16.48 -2.34 -14.68
CA CYS A 89 16.12 -1.16 -15.45
C CYS A 89 17.31 -0.78 -16.36
N PRO A 90 17.14 0.19 -17.29
CA PRO A 90 18.23 0.61 -18.18
C PRO A 90 19.51 1.09 -17.47
N PHE A 91 19.41 1.44 -16.18
CA PHE A 91 20.52 1.94 -15.36
C PHE A 91 21.22 0.85 -14.53
N GLY A 92 20.74 -0.39 -14.59
CA GLY A 92 21.32 -1.51 -13.86
C GLY A 92 20.29 -2.42 -13.20
N THR A 93 20.79 -3.29 -12.35
CA THR A 93 19.99 -4.24 -11.58
C THR A 93 20.02 -3.84 -10.11
N PHE A 94 18.85 -3.67 -9.51
CA PHE A 94 18.69 -3.18 -8.15
C PHE A 94 17.79 -4.13 -7.37
N ALA A 95 18.00 -4.23 -6.06
CA ALA A 95 17.14 -4.96 -5.14
C ALA A 95 16.55 -4.01 -4.10
N TYR A 96 15.32 -4.27 -3.66
CA TYR A 96 14.71 -3.49 -2.60
C TYR A 96 15.18 -3.98 -1.22
N THR A 97 15.56 -3.05 -0.35
CA THR A 97 15.83 -3.30 1.07
C THR A 97 14.59 -3.17 1.95
N ARG A 98 13.58 -2.45 1.43
CA ARG A 98 12.28 -2.18 2.06
C ARG A 98 11.15 -2.71 1.20
N MET A 99 10.03 -3.08 1.81
CA MET A 99 8.96 -3.80 1.13
C MET A 99 8.33 -2.98 -0.02
N PRO A 100 8.51 -3.39 -1.30
CA PRO A 100 7.95 -2.67 -2.42
C PRO A 100 6.46 -2.93 -2.59
N PHE A 101 5.79 -2.04 -3.31
CA PHE A 101 4.43 -2.31 -3.81
C PHE A 101 4.46 -3.49 -4.79
N GLY A 102 3.40 -4.29 -4.75
CA GLY A 102 3.18 -5.40 -5.69
C GLY A 102 3.52 -6.79 -5.15
N LEU A 103 4.11 -6.91 -3.96
CA LEU A 103 4.29 -8.22 -3.29
C LEU A 103 2.95 -8.72 -2.70
N CYS A 104 2.66 -10.01 -2.88
CA CYS A 104 1.40 -10.62 -2.45
C CYS A 104 1.18 -10.59 -0.92
N ASN A 105 2.24 -10.72 -0.14
CA ASN A 105 2.17 -10.77 1.33
C ASN A 105 2.35 -9.39 1.99
N ALA A 106 2.58 -8.32 1.22
CA ALA A 106 2.81 -6.99 1.79
C ALA A 106 1.66 -6.48 2.69
N PRO A 107 0.38 -6.65 2.33
CA PRO A 107 -0.73 -6.26 3.20
C PRO A 107 -0.75 -7.04 4.52
N SER A 108 -0.53 -8.36 4.47
CA SER A 108 -0.50 -9.22 5.66
C SER A 108 0.63 -8.84 6.62
N THR A 109 1.83 -8.61 6.10
CA THR A 109 2.98 -8.14 6.89
C THR A 109 2.71 -6.77 7.51
N PHE A 110 2.13 -5.85 6.74
CA PHE A 110 1.78 -4.52 7.24
C PHE A 110 0.73 -4.59 8.36
N GLN A 111 -0.31 -5.40 8.19
CA GLN A 111 -1.33 -5.59 9.22
C GLN A 111 -0.73 -6.15 10.51
N ARG A 112 0.14 -7.17 10.41
CA ARG A 112 0.83 -7.75 11.57
C ARG A 112 1.67 -6.71 12.30
N CYS A 113 2.36 -5.84 11.56
CA CYS A 113 3.12 -4.72 12.12
C CYS A 113 2.22 -3.74 12.86
N MET A 114 1.10 -3.31 12.25
CA MET A 114 0.14 -2.41 12.89
C MET A 114 -0.46 -3.02 14.16
N MET A 115 -0.88 -4.28 14.11
CA MET A 115 -1.39 -4.98 15.29
C MET A 115 -0.34 -5.09 16.39
N SER A 116 0.93 -5.31 16.06
CA SER A 116 2.01 -5.34 17.04
C SER A 116 2.23 -3.97 17.69
N ILE A 117 2.27 -2.90 16.90
CA ILE A 117 2.52 -1.53 17.38
C ILE A 117 1.36 -1.02 18.25
N PHE A 118 0.13 -1.29 17.83
CA PHE A 118 -1.08 -0.82 18.52
C PHE A 118 -1.69 -1.87 19.44
N SER A 119 -0.98 -2.97 19.75
CA SER A 119 -1.51 -4.07 20.57
C SER A 119 -1.95 -3.61 21.96
N ASP A 120 -1.23 -2.68 22.57
CA ASP A 120 -1.58 -2.11 23.88
C ASP A 120 -2.75 -1.11 23.82
N LEU A 121 -3.11 -0.66 22.62
CA LEU A 121 -4.13 0.37 22.37
C LEU A 121 -5.43 -0.21 21.79
N LEU A 122 -5.43 -1.48 21.37
CA LEU A 122 -6.53 -2.19 20.69
C LEU A 122 -7.17 -3.26 21.58
#